data_AF-A0A133VP29-F1
#
_entry.id   AF-A0A133VP29-F1
#
_cell.length_a   1.000
_cell.length_b   1.000
_cell.length_c   1.000
_cell.angle_alpha   90.00
_cell.angle_beta   90.00
_cell.angle_gamma   90.00
#
_symmetry.space_group_name_H-M   'P 1'
#
loop_
_entity.id
_entity.type
_entity.pdbx_description
1 polymer ?
#
loop_
_entity_poly.entity_id
_entity_poly.type
_entity_poly.pdbx_seq_one_letter_code
_entity_poly.pdbx_strand_id
1 'polypeptide(L)'
;MVEHYNLDYEINDISAGGLIDEADAQFRYSKQGVPRIQHSHFPYYFMFKNKKVLLLIRDLRDSIVSRYEKHCKREKDPVDFSVFLREGFLNERSGSFKRPLEQKVNFLNSWCKSKDKPDRLLVKKYKELKEKQRKAMKEVLNFLEIPDFNFSLVEKAVDFGSFENMKKLEGKEASEGRVVNKGKTNRYQDHFSPEDKKFFEEYVDKNLVCDFGYNYQQWS
;
A
#
# COMPACT_ATOMS: atom_id res chain seq x y z
N MET A 1 -27.75 1.86 0.97
CA MET A 1 -27.60 0.50 1.53
C MET A 1 -27.04 -0.42 0.47
N VAL A 2 -25.87 -1.00 0.73
CA VAL A 2 -25.33 -2.11 -0.06
C VAL A 2 -26.10 -3.34 0.39
N GLU A 3 -26.80 -4.02 -0.51
CA GLU A 3 -27.52 -5.24 -0.15
C GLU A 3 -26.50 -6.29 0.29
N HIS A 4 -26.62 -6.74 1.55
CA HIS A 4 -25.81 -7.81 2.12
C HIS A 4 -25.99 -9.08 1.29
N TYR A 5 -24.90 -9.61 0.73
CA TYR A 5 -24.86 -10.96 0.18
C TYR A 5 -24.91 -12.02 1.31
N ASN A 6 -26.01 -12.09 2.05
CA ASN A 6 -26.25 -13.06 3.15
C ASN A 6 -25.08 -13.18 4.15
N LEU A 7 -24.38 -12.09 4.42
CA LEU A 7 -23.43 -12.02 5.53
C LEU A 7 -24.17 -11.42 6.72
N ASP A 8 -24.35 -12.17 7.80
CA ASP A 8 -24.87 -11.70 9.10
C ASP A 8 -23.86 -10.79 9.82
N TYR A 9 -23.19 -9.89 9.08
CA TYR A 9 -22.09 -9.08 9.57
C TYR A 9 -22.10 -7.69 8.92
N GLU A 10 -22.41 -6.66 9.69
CA GLU A 10 -22.23 -5.27 9.28
C GLU A 10 -20.75 -4.86 9.37
N ILE A 11 -20.18 -4.30 8.29
CA ILE A 11 -18.80 -3.79 8.28
C ILE A 11 -18.77 -2.45 9.02
N ASN A 12 -18.52 -2.51 10.32
CA ASN A 12 -18.48 -1.34 11.22
C ASN A 12 -17.04 -0.91 11.59
N ASP A 13 -16.02 -1.66 11.13
CA ASP A 13 -14.60 -1.37 11.34
C ASP A 13 -13.79 -1.65 10.05
N ILE A 14 -12.80 -0.81 9.78
CA ILE A 14 -11.82 -0.95 8.69
C ILE A 14 -10.93 -2.18 8.89
N SER A 15 -10.68 -2.58 10.14
CA SER A 15 -9.90 -3.77 10.45
C SER A 15 -10.62 -5.06 10.04
N ALA A 16 -11.96 -5.01 9.95
CA ALA A 16 -12.84 -6.13 9.61
C ALA A 16 -12.49 -7.42 10.39
N GLY A 17 -12.25 -7.28 11.70
CA GLY A 17 -11.96 -8.41 12.60
C GLY A 17 -13.03 -9.50 12.48
N GLY A 18 -12.65 -10.63 11.84
CA GLY A 18 -13.54 -11.75 11.51
C GLY A 18 -13.64 -12.09 10.01
N LEU A 19 -13.32 -11.15 9.11
CA LEU A 19 -13.25 -11.38 7.66
C LEU A 19 -11.80 -11.59 7.17
N ILE A 20 -10.82 -11.06 7.90
CA ILE A 20 -9.38 -11.11 7.58
C ILE A 20 -8.65 -11.73 8.78
N ASP A 21 -8.08 -12.92 8.62
CA ASP A 21 -7.31 -13.60 9.68
C ASP A 21 -6.05 -12.79 10.08
N GLU A 22 -5.76 -12.73 11.38
CA GLU A 22 -4.53 -12.12 11.92
C GLU A 22 -3.24 -12.85 11.48
N ALA A 23 -2.12 -12.13 11.58
CA ALA A 23 -0.82 -12.39 10.94
C ALA A 23 -0.29 -13.83 11.07
N ASP A 24 -0.53 -14.52 12.18
CA ASP A 24 0.01 -15.87 12.43
C ASP A 24 -0.78 -17.00 11.75
N ALA A 25 -2.01 -16.72 11.28
CA ALA A 25 -2.88 -17.68 10.60
C ALA A 25 -2.98 -17.45 9.08
N GLN A 26 -2.45 -16.34 8.56
CA GLN A 26 -2.59 -15.90 7.16
C GLN A 26 -2.19 -16.94 6.11
N PHE A 27 -1.34 -17.92 6.43
CA PHE A 27 -0.99 -18.98 5.49
C PHE A 27 -1.27 -20.40 5.99
N ARG A 28 -1.88 -20.56 7.18
CA ARG A 28 -2.10 -21.85 7.86
C ARG A 28 -3.56 -22.29 7.93
N TYR A 29 -4.51 -21.42 7.57
CA TYR A 29 -5.94 -21.77 7.62
C TYR A 29 -6.30 -22.79 6.51
N SER A 30 -6.91 -23.91 6.90
CA SER A 30 -7.08 -25.13 6.09
C SER A 30 -8.50 -25.41 5.59
N LYS A 31 -9.50 -24.56 5.87
CA LYS A 31 -10.85 -24.74 5.32
C LYS A 31 -10.83 -24.51 3.80
N GLN A 32 -10.99 -25.60 3.07
CA GLN A 32 -11.12 -25.59 1.61
C GLN A 32 -12.46 -24.95 1.20
N GLY A 33 -12.46 -24.17 0.10
CA GLY A 33 -13.69 -23.70 -0.55
C GLY A 33 -14.12 -22.25 -0.26
N VAL A 34 -13.52 -21.54 0.69
CA VAL A 34 -13.83 -20.12 0.95
C VAL A 34 -12.77 -19.22 0.30
N PRO A 35 -13.14 -18.26 -0.58
CA PRO A 35 -12.21 -17.27 -1.11
C PRO A 35 -11.65 -16.41 0.02
N ARG A 36 -10.33 -16.17 0.03
CA ARG A 36 -9.67 -15.34 1.06
C ARG A 36 -9.06 -14.10 0.44
N ILE A 37 -9.28 -12.96 1.09
CA ILE A 37 -8.55 -11.72 0.82
C ILE A 37 -7.49 -11.56 1.91
N GLN A 38 -6.23 -11.51 1.50
CA GLN A 38 -5.09 -11.39 2.41
C GLN A 38 -4.31 -10.13 2.10
N HIS A 39 -3.91 -9.42 3.14
CA HIS A 39 -3.07 -8.23 3.03
C HIS A 39 -1.67 -8.54 3.58
N SER A 40 -0.65 -8.12 2.85
CA SER A 40 0.75 -8.29 3.28
C SER A 40 1.63 -7.17 2.75
N HIS A 41 2.71 -6.89 3.47
CA HIS A 41 3.80 -6.02 3.04
C HIS A 41 5.07 -6.80 2.63
N PHE A 42 4.98 -8.13 2.49
CA PHE A 42 6.14 -8.95 2.13
C PHE A 42 6.59 -8.70 0.68
N PRO A 43 7.91 -8.74 0.42
CA PRO A 43 8.42 -8.83 -0.95
C PRO A 43 7.91 -10.11 -1.61
N TYR A 44 7.99 -10.21 -2.93
CA TYR A 44 7.59 -11.42 -3.64
C TYR A 44 8.38 -12.65 -3.14
N TYR A 45 7.66 -13.70 -2.79
CA TYR A 45 8.20 -15.01 -2.42
C TYR A 45 7.27 -16.13 -2.90
N PHE A 46 7.70 -17.38 -2.75
CA PHE A 46 7.08 -18.54 -3.40
C PHE A 46 5.60 -18.76 -3.04
N MET A 47 5.11 -18.27 -1.89
CA MET A 47 3.70 -18.42 -1.51
C MET A 47 2.74 -17.62 -2.40
N PHE A 48 3.24 -16.59 -3.11
CA PHE A 48 2.46 -15.87 -4.11
C PHE A 48 2.45 -16.58 -5.48
N LYS A 49 3.25 -17.64 -5.66
CA LYS A 49 3.26 -18.42 -6.90
C LYS A 49 1.88 -19.06 -7.07
N ASN A 50 1.16 -18.66 -8.11
CA ASN A 50 -0.21 -19.08 -8.44
C ASN A 50 -1.33 -18.42 -7.61
N LYS A 51 -1.07 -17.27 -6.99
CA LYS A 51 -2.12 -16.43 -6.38
C LYS A 51 -2.36 -15.19 -7.23
N LYS A 52 -3.60 -14.71 -7.24
CA LYS A 52 -3.92 -13.36 -7.72
C LYS A 52 -3.47 -12.34 -6.68
N VAL A 53 -2.69 -11.36 -7.10
CA VAL A 53 -2.16 -10.29 -6.26
C VAL A 53 -2.58 -8.94 -6.82
N LEU A 54 -3.28 -8.17 -6.01
CA LEU A 54 -3.48 -6.74 -6.23
C LEU A 54 -2.33 -5.98 -5.57
N LEU A 55 -1.36 -5.54 -6.36
CA LEU A 55 -0.20 -4.78 -5.88
C LEU A 55 -0.50 -3.28 -5.91
N LEU A 56 -0.66 -2.70 -4.73
CA LEU A 56 -0.86 -1.26 -4.56
C LEU A 56 0.50 -0.57 -4.46
N ILE A 57 0.80 0.29 -5.44
CA ILE A 57 2.05 1.04 -5.48
C ILE A 57 1.80 2.53 -5.31
N ARG A 58 2.79 3.21 -4.75
CA ARG A 58 2.84 4.66 -4.62
C ARG A 58 4.21 5.13 -5.08
N ASP A 59 4.27 6.36 -5.58
CA ASP A 59 5.54 7.02 -5.89
C ASP A 59 6.52 6.85 -4.72
N LEU A 60 7.73 6.33 -5.00
CA LEU A 60 8.73 5.99 -4.00
C LEU A 60 9.06 7.18 -3.11
N ARG A 61 9.14 8.40 -3.66
CA ARG A 61 9.49 9.62 -2.92
C ARG A 61 8.45 9.92 -1.85
N ASP A 62 7.19 9.90 -2.26
CA ASP A 62 6.02 10.06 -1.41
C ASP A 62 5.90 8.91 -0.38
N SER A 63 6.26 7.70 -0.78
CA SER A 63 6.24 6.51 0.09
C SER A 63 7.30 6.59 1.20
N ILE A 64 8.49 7.08 0.86
CA ILE A 64 9.60 7.29 1.80
C ILE A 64 9.26 8.42 2.77
N VAL A 65 8.77 9.56 2.28
CA VAL A 65 8.35 10.66 3.15
C VAL A 65 7.22 10.25 4.08
N SER A 66 6.22 9.52 3.59
CA SER A 66 5.17 8.99 4.46
C SER A 66 5.70 8.03 5.53
N ARG A 67 6.77 7.28 5.24
CA ARG A 67 7.42 6.39 6.22
C ARG A 67 8.23 7.20 7.23
N TYR A 68 8.91 8.25 6.78
CA TYR A 68 9.64 9.19 7.63
C TYR A 68 8.70 9.91 8.62
N GLU A 69 7.58 10.46 8.15
CA GLU A 69 6.58 11.08 9.04
C GLU A 69 6.07 10.11 10.12
N LYS A 70 5.93 8.82 9.79
CA LYS A 70 5.56 7.79 10.77
C LYS A 70 6.69 7.50 11.74
N HIS A 71 7.94 7.53 11.29
CA HIS A 71 9.12 7.40 12.15
C HIS A 71 9.21 8.57 13.14
N CYS A 72 9.08 9.81 12.68
CA CYS A 72 9.08 11.00 13.56
C CYS A 72 7.98 10.99 14.63
N LYS A 73 6.84 10.34 14.36
CA LYS A 73 5.74 10.20 15.34
C LYS A 73 5.96 9.09 16.36
N ARG A 74 6.82 8.11 16.05
CA ARG A 74 6.98 6.88 16.84
C ARG A 74 8.27 6.87 17.64
N GLU A 75 9.34 7.44 17.11
CA GLU A 75 10.61 7.50 17.82
C GLU A 75 10.67 8.75 18.70
N LYS A 76 11.32 8.62 19.85
CA LYS A 76 11.50 9.73 20.81
C LYS A 76 12.48 10.78 20.27
N ASP A 77 13.52 10.31 19.58
CA ASP A 77 14.55 11.14 18.95
C ASP A 77 14.73 10.68 17.48
N PRO A 78 13.89 11.15 16.56
CA PRO A 78 13.97 10.72 15.17
C PRO A 78 15.17 11.34 14.46
N VAL A 79 15.86 10.55 13.65
CA VAL A 79 16.97 11.06 12.81
C VAL A 79 16.44 12.02 11.74
N ASP A 80 17.30 12.91 11.24
CA ASP A 80 16.97 13.79 10.12
C ASP A 80 16.59 13.03 8.85
N PHE A 81 15.79 13.67 7.98
CA PHE A 81 15.30 13.06 6.75
C PHE A 81 16.45 12.56 5.84
N SER A 82 17.51 13.35 5.69
CA SER A 82 18.65 12.98 4.86
C SER A 82 19.40 11.76 5.42
N VAL A 83 19.51 11.62 6.75
CA VAL A 83 20.08 10.43 7.39
C VAL A 83 19.16 9.24 7.19
N PHE A 84 17.85 9.41 7.42
CA PHE A 84 16.82 8.40 7.19
C PHE A 84 16.83 7.87 5.75
N LEU A 85 17.05 8.75 4.77
CA LEU A 85 17.08 8.43 3.35
C LEU A 85 18.36 7.74 2.91
N ARG A 86 19.53 8.30 3.28
CA ARG A 86 20.84 7.96 2.69
C ARG A 86 21.60 6.89 3.46
N GLU A 87 21.62 7.03 4.79
CA GLU A 87 22.51 6.26 5.67
C GLU A 87 21.74 5.09 6.31
N GLY A 88 20.50 5.34 6.70
CA GLY A 88 19.73 4.43 7.52
C GLY A 88 19.93 4.70 9.02
N PHE A 89 19.23 3.95 9.85
CA PHE A 89 19.22 4.17 11.30
C PHE A 89 18.97 2.87 12.05
N LEU A 90 19.43 2.78 13.30
CA LEU A 90 19.05 1.71 14.20
C LEU A 90 17.65 1.97 14.72
N ASN A 91 16.71 1.05 14.47
CA ASN A 91 15.39 1.16 15.05
C ASN A 91 15.43 0.66 16.50
N GLU A 92 15.34 1.57 17.47
CA GLU A 92 15.50 1.28 18.90
C GLU A 92 14.51 0.21 19.38
N ARG A 93 13.25 0.29 18.93
CA ARG A 93 12.20 -0.65 19.34
C ARG A 93 12.46 -2.09 18.91
N SER A 94 13.08 -2.30 17.74
CA SER A 94 13.32 -3.64 17.17
C SER A 94 14.78 -4.08 17.22
N GLY A 95 15.69 -3.20 17.65
CA GLY A 95 17.15 -3.44 17.63
C GLY A 95 17.74 -3.66 16.23
N SER A 96 16.98 -3.39 15.16
CA SER A 96 17.41 -3.72 13.79
C SER A 96 17.77 -2.48 12.98
N PHE A 97 18.87 -2.55 12.24
CA PHE A 97 19.28 -1.48 11.34
C PHE A 97 18.35 -1.41 10.13
N LYS A 98 17.86 -0.21 9.83
CA LYS A 98 16.89 0.05 8.76
C LYS A 98 17.52 0.93 7.69
N ARG A 99 17.39 0.51 6.43
CA ARG A 99 17.68 1.32 5.23
C ARG A 99 16.41 1.50 4.41
N PRO A 100 15.61 2.55 4.69
CA PRO A 100 14.25 2.70 4.17
C PRO A 100 14.15 2.71 2.64
N LEU A 101 15.04 3.44 1.94
CA LEU A 101 15.06 3.52 0.48
C LEU A 101 15.39 2.16 -0.14
N GLU A 102 16.47 1.53 0.31
CA GLU A 102 16.88 0.19 -0.12
C GLU A 102 15.75 -0.83 0.04
N GLN A 103 15.09 -0.85 1.21
CA GLN A 103 13.98 -1.76 1.49
C GLN A 103 12.81 -1.56 0.52
N LYS A 104 12.50 -0.31 0.15
CA LYS A 104 11.43 0.00 -0.81
C LYS A 104 11.81 -0.40 -2.23
N VAL A 105 13.05 -0.14 -2.65
CA VAL A 105 13.58 -0.55 -3.96
C VAL A 105 13.59 -2.08 -4.07
N ASN A 106 14.11 -2.78 -3.07
CA ASN A 106 14.12 -4.24 -3.02
C ASN A 106 12.71 -4.84 -3.05
N PHE A 107 11.76 -4.21 -2.37
CA PHE A 107 10.35 -4.61 -2.43
C PHE A 107 9.82 -4.53 -3.87
N LEU A 108 9.96 -3.38 -4.55
CA LEU A 108 9.49 -3.23 -5.94
C LEU A 108 10.21 -4.20 -6.90
N ASN A 109 11.53 -4.32 -6.76
CA ASN A 109 12.35 -5.24 -7.55
C ASN A 109 11.89 -6.71 -7.40
N SER A 110 11.52 -7.11 -6.18
CA SER A 110 11.02 -8.48 -5.95
C SER A 110 9.75 -8.77 -6.75
N TRP A 111 8.84 -7.80 -6.83
CA TRP A 111 7.57 -7.91 -7.55
C TRP A 111 7.71 -7.83 -9.07
N CYS A 112 8.83 -7.31 -9.58
CA CYS A 112 9.15 -7.30 -11.01
C CYS A 112 9.06 -8.70 -11.64
N LYS A 113 9.41 -9.74 -10.86
CA LYS A 113 9.37 -11.15 -11.30
C LYS A 113 7.99 -11.63 -11.75
N SER A 114 6.93 -10.90 -11.41
CA SER A 114 5.55 -11.23 -11.76
C SER A 114 4.87 -10.16 -12.62
N LYS A 115 5.60 -9.12 -13.07
CA LYS A 115 5.01 -7.98 -13.79
C LYS A 115 4.34 -8.37 -15.11
N ASP A 116 4.87 -9.40 -15.78
CA ASP A 116 4.38 -9.87 -17.09
C ASP A 116 3.28 -10.95 -16.99
N LYS A 117 2.63 -11.09 -15.82
CA LYS A 117 1.57 -12.07 -15.57
C LYS A 117 0.25 -11.37 -15.22
N PRO A 118 -0.45 -10.76 -16.21
CA PRO A 118 -1.63 -9.94 -15.96
C PRO A 118 -2.83 -10.72 -15.39
N ASP A 119 -2.86 -12.04 -15.58
CA ASP A 119 -3.84 -12.96 -14.97
C ASP A 119 -3.63 -13.12 -13.45
N ARG A 120 -2.44 -12.78 -12.94
CA ARG A 120 -2.02 -13.02 -11.55
C ARG A 120 -1.56 -11.77 -10.82
N LEU A 121 -1.19 -10.71 -11.51
CA LEU A 121 -0.74 -9.47 -10.90
C LEU A 121 -1.48 -8.28 -11.52
N LEU A 122 -2.31 -7.63 -10.71
CA LEU A 122 -2.88 -6.33 -11.03
C LEU A 122 -2.15 -5.26 -10.24
N VAL A 123 -1.47 -4.35 -10.94
CA VAL A 123 -0.82 -3.20 -10.31
C VAL A 123 -1.77 -2.00 -10.33
N LYS A 124 -1.92 -1.32 -9.18
CA LYS A 124 -2.67 -0.05 -9.07
C LYS A 124 -1.85 1.03 -8.42
N LYS A 125 -1.75 2.18 -9.08
CA LYS A 125 -1.09 3.36 -8.53
C LYS A 125 -2.03 4.09 -7.59
N TYR A 126 -1.51 4.56 -6.46
CA TYR A 126 -2.27 5.34 -5.48
C TYR A 126 -2.94 6.57 -6.10
N LYS A 127 -2.27 7.25 -7.05
CA LYS A 127 -2.83 8.39 -7.77
C LYS A 127 -4.05 8.00 -8.61
N GLU A 128 -3.99 6.87 -9.31
CA GLU A 128 -5.12 6.36 -10.11
C GLU A 128 -6.29 5.94 -9.22
N LEU A 129 -6.02 5.31 -8.07
CA LEU A 129 -7.03 4.98 -7.08
C LEU A 129 -7.74 6.22 -6.53
N LYS A 130 -7.09 7.39 -6.55
CA LYS A 130 -7.67 8.65 -6.09
C LYS A 130 -8.40 9.42 -7.19
N GLU A 131 -7.82 9.50 -8.39
CA GLU A 131 -8.32 10.33 -9.49
C GLU A 131 -9.33 9.59 -10.38
N LYS A 132 -9.24 8.26 -10.46
CA LYS A 132 -10.03 7.42 -11.38
C LYS A 132 -10.66 6.25 -10.62
N GLN A 133 -11.23 6.53 -9.44
CA GLN A 133 -11.80 5.56 -8.49
C GLN A 133 -12.69 4.51 -9.17
N ARG A 134 -13.70 4.94 -9.94
CA ARG A 134 -14.64 4.05 -10.63
C ARG A 134 -13.95 3.11 -11.61
N LYS A 135 -13.00 3.64 -12.40
CA LYS A 135 -12.22 2.84 -13.36
C LYS A 135 -11.38 1.80 -12.62
N ALA A 136 -10.65 2.24 -11.59
CA ALA A 136 -9.79 1.37 -10.81
C ALA A 136 -10.58 0.25 -10.11
N MET A 137 -11.76 0.57 -9.56
CA MET A 137 -12.66 -0.41 -8.93
C MET A 137 -13.15 -1.45 -9.95
N LYS A 138 -13.60 -1.02 -11.13
CA LYS A 138 -13.98 -1.96 -12.21
C LYS A 138 -12.84 -2.90 -12.60
N GLU A 139 -11.63 -2.38 -12.72
CA GLU A 139 -10.44 -3.19 -13.05
C GLU A 139 -10.12 -4.20 -11.94
N VAL A 140 -10.31 -3.83 -10.66
CA VAL A 140 -10.14 -4.75 -9.52
C VAL A 140 -11.22 -5.83 -9.53
N LEU A 141 -12.50 -5.48 -9.74
CA LEU A 141 -13.60 -6.45 -9.79
C LEU A 141 -13.42 -7.45 -10.94
N ASN A 142 -13.02 -6.97 -12.13
CA ASN A 142 -12.68 -7.82 -13.26
C ASN A 142 -11.50 -8.75 -12.95
N PHE A 143 -10.44 -8.23 -12.33
CA PHE A 143 -9.28 -9.04 -11.95
C PHE A 143 -9.64 -10.12 -10.92
N LEU A 144 -10.54 -9.81 -9.99
CA LEU A 144 -11.09 -10.75 -9.03
C LEU A 144 -12.13 -11.71 -9.63
N GLU A 145 -12.45 -11.58 -10.92
CA GLU A 145 -13.48 -12.37 -11.63
C GLU A 145 -14.84 -12.33 -10.94
N ILE A 146 -15.21 -11.18 -10.35
CA ILE A 146 -16.55 -10.99 -9.79
C ILE A 146 -17.54 -10.87 -10.95
N PRO A 147 -18.51 -11.80 -11.10
CA PRO A 147 -19.47 -11.76 -12.19
C PRO A 147 -20.53 -10.65 -11.96
N ASP A 148 -21.15 -10.22 -13.05
CA ASP A 148 -22.41 -9.45 -13.07
C ASP A 148 -22.45 -8.16 -12.22
N PHE A 149 -21.31 -7.53 -11.94
CA PHE A 149 -21.32 -6.22 -11.28
C PHE A 149 -21.85 -5.13 -12.24
N ASN A 150 -22.72 -4.27 -11.72
CA ASN A 150 -23.29 -3.15 -12.46
C ASN A 150 -22.72 -1.80 -11.99
N PHE A 151 -23.10 -0.73 -12.69
CA PHE A 151 -22.65 0.62 -12.35
C PHE A 151 -23.01 1.03 -10.91
N SER A 152 -24.21 0.71 -10.44
CA SER A 152 -24.68 1.04 -9.09
C SER A 152 -23.83 0.37 -8.00
N LEU A 153 -23.44 -0.89 -8.19
CA LEU A 153 -22.54 -1.59 -7.26
C LEU A 153 -21.16 -0.92 -7.20
N VAL A 154 -20.62 -0.52 -8.36
CA VAL A 154 -19.33 0.19 -8.42
C VAL A 154 -19.40 1.53 -7.69
N GLU A 155 -20.46 2.32 -7.89
CA GLU A 155 -20.65 3.59 -7.18
C GLU A 155 -20.71 3.36 -5.67
N LYS A 156 -21.54 2.40 -5.23
CA LYS A 156 -21.66 2.06 -3.81
C LYS A 156 -20.32 1.65 -3.19
N ALA A 157 -19.52 0.85 -3.90
CA ALA A 157 -18.20 0.43 -3.43
C ALA A 157 -17.22 1.60 -3.33
N VAL A 158 -17.23 2.52 -4.32
CA VAL A 158 -16.40 3.72 -4.32
C VAL A 158 -16.80 4.67 -3.18
N ASP A 159 -18.10 4.90 -2.98
CA ASP A 159 -18.63 5.76 -1.92
C ASP A 159 -18.31 5.19 -0.53
N PHE A 160 -18.46 3.87 -0.37
CA PHE A 160 -18.10 3.17 0.86
C PHE A 160 -16.60 3.28 1.16
N GLY A 161 -15.74 3.16 0.15
CA GLY A 161 -14.29 3.32 0.28
C GLY A 161 -13.82 4.78 0.33
N SER A 162 -14.72 5.76 0.34
CA SER A 162 -14.34 7.19 0.32
C SER A 162 -13.59 7.58 1.59
N PHE A 163 -12.66 8.54 1.46
CA PHE A 163 -11.84 9.00 2.59
C PHE A 163 -12.70 9.43 3.79
N GLU A 164 -13.80 10.12 3.54
CA GLU A 164 -14.72 10.58 4.59
C GLU A 164 -15.42 9.40 5.27
N ASN A 165 -15.87 8.41 4.51
CA ASN A 165 -16.51 7.23 5.07
C ASN A 165 -15.50 6.38 5.86
N MET A 166 -14.31 6.13 5.30
CA MET A 166 -13.23 5.42 5.99
C MET A 166 -12.83 6.14 7.28
N LYS A 167 -12.74 7.47 7.28
CA LYS A 167 -12.43 8.24 8.50
C LYS A 167 -13.52 8.12 9.57
N LYS A 168 -14.79 7.99 9.18
CA LYS A 168 -15.90 7.72 10.11
C LYS A 168 -15.78 6.32 10.73
N LEU A 169 -15.43 5.33 9.91
CA LEU A 169 -15.22 3.93 10.34
C LEU A 169 -13.98 3.75 11.23
N GLU A 170 -12.96 4.59 11.11
CA GLU A 170 -11.74 4.54 11.94
C GLU A 170 -12.00 4.85 13.44
N GLY A 171 -13.21 5.29 13.80
CA GLY A 171 -13.62 5.55 15.18
C GLY A 171 -12.86 6.69 15.89
N LYS A 172 -13.29 7.05 17.12
CA LYS A 172 -12.59 8.05 17.95
C LYS A 172 -11.32 7.49 18.61
N GLU A 173 -11.16 6.17 18.72
CA GLU A 173 -10.06 5.49 19.41
C GLU A 173 -8.80 5.27 18.55
N ALA A 174 -8.78 5.69 17.27
CA ALA A 174 -7.57 5.74 16.44
C ALA A 174 -6.57 6.84 16.88
N SER A 175 -6.40 7.04 18.19
CA SER A 175 -5.49 8.02 18.81
C SER A 175 -4.02 7.66 18.62
N GLU A 176 -3.69 6.38 18.44
CA GLU A 176 -2.31 5.92 18.26
C GLU A 176 -2.02 5.44 16.83
N GLY A 177 -2.10 6.36 15.88
CA GLY A 177 -1.52 6.17 14.55
C GLY A 177 -2.52 5.93 13.43
N ARG A 178 -3.46 6.87 13.26
CA ARG A 178 -4.37 6.97 12.10
C ARG A 178 -3.71 6.48 10.80
N VAL A 179 -4.29 5.44 10.22
CA VAL A 179 -3.86 4.86 8.94
C VAL A 179 -4.28 5.81 7.82
N VAL A 180 -5.46 6.43 7.96
CA VAL A 180 -6.00 7.46 7.08
C VAL A 180 -5.36 8.82 7.37
N ASN A 181 -4.15 9.05 6.85
CA ASN A 181 -3.57 10.39 6.77
C ASN A 181 -4.07 11.13 5.52
N LYS A 182 -3.97 12.47 5.51
CA LYS A 182 -4.56 13.51 4.63
C LYS A 182 -4.70 13.28 3.09
N GLY A 183 -4.39 12.11 2.54
CA GLY A 183 -4.63 11.72 1.15
C GLY A 183 -3.83 12.50 0.11
N LYS A 184 -2.86 13.32 0.54
CA LYS A 184 -2.08 14.21 -0.32
C LYS A 184 -0.97 13.45 -1.04
N THR A 185 -0.81 13.75 -2.33
CA THR A 185 0.29 13.32 -3.21
C THR A 185 1.30 14.46 -3.39
N ASN A 186 2.52 14.14 -3.81
CA ASN A 186 3.61 15.10 -4.08
C ASN A 186 4.15 15.85 -2.86
N ARG A 187 4.04 15.27 -1.65
CA ARG A 187 4.57 15.91 -0.44
C ARG A 187 6.07 15.81 -0.31
N TYR A 188 6.70 14.99 -1.16
CA TYR A 188 8.14 14.86 -1.18
C TYR A 188 8.86 16.17 -1.51
N GLN A 189 8.19 17.12 -2.17
CA GLN A 189 8.78 18.41 -2.52
C GLN A 189 9.24 19.20 -1.28
N ASP A 190 8.59 19.01 -0.13
CA ASP A 190 8.87 19.73 1.11
C ASP A 190 10.02 19.11 1.94
N HIS A 191 10.43 17.88 1.63
CA HIS A 191 11.40 17.12 2.44
C HIS A 191 12.77 16.96 1.79
N PHE A 192 12.84 16.85 0.46
CA PHE A 192 14.08 16.55 -0.23
C PHE A 192 14.90 17.82 -0.47
N SER A 193 16.08 17.90 0.15
CA SER A 193 17.14 18.84 -0.23
C SER A 193 17.65 18.57 -1.66
N PRO A 194 18.32 19.52 -2.33
CA PRO A 194 18.96 19.27 -3.62
C PRO A 194 19.89 18.04 -3.62
N GLU A 195 20.65 17.85 -2.54
CA GLU A 195 21.57 16.73 -2.36
C GLU A 195 20.81 15.41 -2.20
N ASP A 196 19.68 15.41 -1.49
CA ASP A 196 18.82 14.24 -1.34
C ASP A 196 18.17 13.84 -2.66
N LYS A 197 17.78 14.81 -3.50
CA LYS A 197 17.24 14.54 -4.84
C LYS A 197 18.27 13.84 -5.70
N LYS A 198 19.48 14.42 -5.78
CA LYS A 198 20.59 13.84 -6.55
C LYS A 198 20.92 12.43 -6.08
N PHE A 199 21.07 12.22 -4.77
CA PHE A 199 21.31 10.90 -4.22
C PHE A 199 20.19 9.92 -4.57
N PHE A 200 18.93 10.34 -4.45
CA PHE A 200 17.77 9.48 -4.74
C PHE A 200 17.74 9.08 -6.22
N GLU A 201 17.97 10.02 -7.14
CA GLU A 201 18.04 9.77 -8.57
C GLU A 201 19.14 8.77 -8.90
N GLU A 202 20.37 9.00 -8.43
CA GLU A 202 21.52 8.10 -8.65
C GLU A 202 21.27 6.71 -8.07
N TYR A 203 20.69 6.65 -6.86
CA TYR A 203 20.39 5.39 -6.21
C TYR A 203 19.31 4.61 -6.97
N VAL A 204 18.23 5.27 -7.37
CA VAL A 204 17.12 4.63 -8.08
C VAL A 204 17.54 4.21 -9.48
N ASP A 205 18.26 5.04 -10.21
CA ASP A 205 18.77 4.71 -11.55
C ASP A 205 19.67 3.46 -11.52
N LYS A 206 20.53 3.37 -10.51
CA LYS A 206 21.42 2.23 -10.33
C LYS A 206 20.72 0.95 -9.85
N ASN A 207 19.73 1.06 -8.97
CA ASN A 207 19.23 -0.09 -8.20
C ASN A 207 17.78 -0.49 -8.52
N LEU A 208 16.94 0.38 -9.07
CA LEU A 208 15.54 0.07 -9.35
C LEU A 208 15.37 -0.55 -10.73
N VAL A 209 14.90 -1.80 -10.77
CA VAL A 209 14.72 -2.57 -12.01
C VAL A 209 13.36 -2.30 -12.66
N CYS A 210 12.33 -2.02 -11.86
CA CYS A 210 11.02 -1.61 -12.40
C CYS A 210 10.42 -0.49 -11.57
N ASP A 211 10.15 0.60 -12.28
CA ASP A 211 9.49 1.79 -11.76
C ASP A 211 7.95 1.68 -11.78
N PHE A 212 7.40 0.62 -12.39
CA PHE A 212 5.97 0.44 -12.64
C PHE A 212 5.31 1.70 -13.28
N GLY A 213 6.04 2.38 -14.16
CA GLY A 213 5.63 3.58 -14.90
C GLY A 213 5.68 4.86 -14.08
N TYR A 214 6.53 4.95 -13.07
CA TYR A 214 6.91 6.22 -12.43
C TYR A 214 8.19 6.76 -13.06
N ASN A 215 8.27 8.07 -13.29
CA ASN A 215 9.51 8.72 -13.68
C ASN A 215 10.14 9.41 -12.46
N TYR A 216 11.26 8.87 -11.99
CA TYR A 216 11.96 9.38 -10.80
C TYR A 216 12.95 10.51 -11.09
N GLN A 217 13.22 10.81 -12.36
CA GLN A 217 14.05 11.94 -12.79
C GLN A 217 13.26 13.25 -12.89
N GLN A 218 11.92 13.19 -12.73
CA GLN A 218 11.04 14.35 -12.84
C GLN A 218 10.48 14.75 -11.47
N TRP A 219 10.86 15.92 -10.94
CA TRP A 219 10.43 16.44 -9.62
C TRP A 219 9.29 17.46 -9.66
N SER A 220 8.80 17.80 -10.86
CA SER A 220 7.70 18.74 -11.11
C SER A 220 6.32 18.14 -10.84
#